data_AF-A0AAJ7XJR5-F1
#
_entry.id   AF-A0AAJ7XJR5-F1
#
_cell.length_a   1.000
_cell.length_b   1.000
_cell.length_c   1.000
_cell.angle_alpha   90.00
_cell.angle_beta   90.00
_cell.angle_gamma   90.00
#
_symmetry.space_group_name_H-M   'P 1'
#
loop_
_entity.id
_entity.type
_entity.pdbx_description
1 polymer ?
#
loop_
_entity_poly.entity_id
_entity_poly.type
_entity_poly.pdbx_seq_one_letter_code
_entity_poly.pdbx_strand_id
1 'polypeptide(L)'
;MAAHKPTEWVSAVIQRFDEQLPIKAGLQNTHSKVSTEHNKECLINLSKYKFSLVVSGLTAILKNVNNLRSPTRSNAHLLTRSHAHLLTHPPTHSLINLSKYKFSLVVSGLTAILKNVNNLGKRHVNASVEMERNLHLSQLIILDTLEKCLAGQPKDTSRLDESMLVKQLLPEICLFIHQPREGPALAAQLRSSASKVLFCLSCNNFNAVFNRTATRLQELTNCTDDAADVNDIELIQHINVNCTRLKRLLHETVLKFKALRKVAQLAVITSLEKVFWVWVENHADEFTNLYQRPQPELAESAQKLFDLVDAFAESPKRKAAVWPLQIVLLILCPDILQEVNGDFVQDSNTNKKLFLENVRRALSGHGTSRQLTESAAVASVKLCKASTYISWEDHSVICFLVQSILPDLKTLLFNPARPFSRGAGSLSADLDLMMDCFISCFRINPHNNQHFKVCLSTSSPATFHYVLVNALHRIITNSPLDWWPKIDVVYCYSGELRAMFSDTLSRAMQGCNTHAPIRLTTSLTLREKVSSLKFKEKSSDSETLSYKLLLLSIVKLIHADPRLMLHNPGKAGHEIQASTAELITGLVSLVPQCGMPDVAQEAMEALLVLHQPEIIELWNPDAPIATFWDIR
;
A
#
# COMPACT_ATOMS: atom_id res chain seq x y z
N MET A 1 38.51 30.36 -31.56
CA MET A 1 38.37 30.74 -30.13
C MET A 1 36.92 30.70 -29.58
N ALA A 2 35.95 30.01 -30.22
CA ALA A 2 34.54 30.00 -29.77
C ALA A 2 34.03 28.65 -29.22
N ALA A 3 34.90 27.65 -29.04
CA ALA A 3 34.49 26.30 -28.60
C ALA A 3 34.54 26.05 -27.08
N HIS A 4 35.09 26.98 -26.28
CA HIS A 4 35.31 26.80 -24.82
C HIS A 4 34.18 27.33 -23.91
N LYS A 5 33.39 28.31 -24.37
CA LYS A 5 32.34 28.97 -23.54
C LYS A 5 31.17 28.08 -23.06
N PRO A 6 30.69 27.06 -23.80
CA PRO A 6 29.56 26.23 -23.35
C PRO A 6 29.90 25.31 -22.16
N THR A 7 31.16 24.90 -22.06
CA THR A 7 31.67 23.98 -21.04
C THR A 7 31.80 24.66 -19.67
N GLU A 8 32.23 25.92 -19.68
CA GLU A 8 32.32 26.77 -18.48
C GLU A 8 30.94 27.10 -17.90
N TRP A 9 29.94 27.29 -18.77
CA TRP A 9 28.57 27.60 -18.36
C TRP A 9 27.89 26.41 -17.68
N VAL A 10 28.07 25.20 -18.23
CA VAL A 10 27.55 23.97 -17.62
C VAL A 10 28.20 23.72 -16.25
N SER A 11 29.51 23.94 -16.12
CA SER A 11 30.21 23.82 -14.83
C SER A 11 29.71 24.83 -13.78
N ALA A 12 29.40 26.06 -14.19
CA ALA A 12 28.88 27.10 -13.29
C ALA A 12 27.45 26.80 -12.76
N VAL A 13 26.57 26.25 -13.60
CA VAL A 13 25.20 25.88 -13.19
C VAL A 13 25.23 24.66 -12.24
N ILE A 14 26.11 23.70 -12.54
CA ILE A 14 26.39 22.53 -11.68
C ILE A 14 26.86 23.01 -10.30
N GLN A 15 27.87 23.88 -10.25
CA GLN A 15 28.38 24.44 -9.00
C GLN A 15 27.30 25.14 -8.16
N ARG A 16 26.43 25.95 -8.78
CA ARG A 16 25.32 26.62 -8.09
C ARG A 16 24.29 25.65 -7.52
N PHE A 17 24.00 24.57 -8.23
CA PHE A 17 23.08 23.53 -7.75
C PHE A 17 23.64 22.77 -6.55
N ASP A 18 24.96 22.54 -6.50
CA ASP A 18 25.65 21.94 -5.35
C ASP A 18 25.56 22.80 -4.08
N GLU A 19 25.86 24.09 -4.24
CA GLU A 19 25.86 25.09 -3.17
C GLU A 19 24.47 25.27 -2.55
N GLN A 20 23.41 24.90 -3.29
CA GLN A 20 22.00 25.04 -2.89
C GLN A 20 21.40 23.74 -2.29
N LEU A 21 22.12 22.62 -2.20
CA LEU A 21 21.58 21.41 -1.58
C LEU A 21 21.25 21.62 -0.08
N PRO A 22 20.14 21.08 0.45
CA PRO A 22 19.75 21.28 1.86
C PRO A 22 20.81 20.84 2.89
N ILE A 23 21.59 19.82 2.55
CA ILE A 23 22.72 19.32 3.36
C ILE A 23 23.90 20.31 3.43
N LYS A 24 23.96 21.30 2.53
CA LYS A 24 25.01 22.33 2.42
C LYS A 24 24.52 23.75 2.77
N ALA A 25 23.27 24.08 2.41
CA ALA A 25 22.72 25.44 2.52
C ALA A 25 21.88 25.71 3.78
N GLY A 26 21.44 24.68 4.51
CA GLY A 26 20.46 24.84 5.60
C GLY A 26 19.05 25.19 5.08
N LEU A 27 18.25 25.94 5.86
CA LEU A 27 16.87 26.33 5.49
C LEU A 27 16.85 27.37 4.35
N GLN A 28 16.09 27.06 3.31
CA GLN A 28 15.96 27.86 2.08
C GLN A 28 14.73 28.79 2.10
N ASN A 29 14.93 30.07 1.77
CA ASN A 29 13.84 31.04 1.60
C ASN A 29 13.15 30.90 0.23
N THR A 30 12.01 31.55 0.03
CA THR A 30 11.23 31.45 -1.21
C THR A 30 12.06 31.81 -2.46
N HIS A 31 12.98 32.76 -2.34
CA HIS A 31 13.84 33.21 -3.42
C HIS A 31 14.94 32.19 -3.79
N SER A 32 15.54 31.52 -2.80
CA SER A 32 16.52 30.45 -3.02
C SER A 32 15.87 29.20 -3.60
N LYS A 33 14.61 28.90 -3.23
CA LYS A 33 13.83 27.79 -3.81
C LYS A 33 13.53 28.03 -5.29
N VAL A 34 13.08 29.23 -5.65
CA VAL A 34 12.87 29.63 -7.06
C VAL A 34 14.18 29.61 -7.85
N SER A 35 15.28 30.08 -7.27
CA SER A 35 16.61 30.02 -7.89
C SER A 35 17.09 28.58 -8.12
N THR A 36 16.84 27.68 -7.16
CA THR A 36 17.19 26.25 -7.26
C THR A 36 16.38 25.56 -8.36
N GLU A 37 15.08 25.84 -8.44
CA GLU A 37 14.21 25.32 -9.50
C GLU A 37 14.59 25.86 -10.89
N HIS A 38 15.00 27.13 -10.99
CA HIS A 38 15.51 27.70 -12.23
C HIS A 38 16.85 27.09 -12.67
N ASN A 39 17.78 26.88 -11.73
CA ASN A 39 19.06 26.20 -12.00
C ASN A 39 18.82 24.74 -12.45
N LYS A 40 17.84 24.07 -11.85
CA LYS A 40 17.39 22.73 -12.21
C LYS A 40 16.84 22.68 -13.64
N GLU A 41 16.00 23.63 -14.03
CA GLU A 41 15.44 23.69 -15.39
C GLU A 41 16.53 24.01 -16.44
N CYS A 42 17.52 24.84 -16.08
CA CYS A 42 18.71 25.06 -16.88
C CYS A 42 19.56 23.78 -17.06
N LEU A 43 19.78 23.00 -16.00
CA LEU A 43 20.50 21.71 -16.09
C LEU A 43 19.76 20.70 -16.97
N ILE A 44 18.42 20.66 -16.88
CA ILE A 44 17.59 19.84 -17.77
C ILE A 44 17.80 20.24 -19.22
N ASN A 45 17.71 21.54 -19.53
CA ASN A 45 17.86 22.01 -20.91
C ASN A 45 19.28 21.82 -21.44
N LEU A 46 20.32 22.00 -20.61
CA LEU A 46 21.71 21.76 -21.00
C LEU A 46 22.04 20.28 -21.19
N SER A 47 21.41 19.41 -20.41
CA SER A 47 21.62 17.95 -20.53
C SER A 47 21.20 17.41 -21.89
N LYS A 48 20.27 18.08 -22.58
CA LYS A 48 19.84 17.76 -23.96
C LYS A 48 20.98 17.87 -24.97
N TYR A 49 22.00 18.71 -24.70
CA TYR A 49 23.07 19.02 -25.65
C TYR A 49 24.49 18.66 -25.16
N LYS A 50 24.74 18.66 -23.84
CA LYS A 50 26.08 18.41 -23.24
C LYS A 50 26.01 17.41 -22.08
N PHE A 51 25.38 16.27 -22.37
CA PHE A 51 25.02 15.22 -21.42
C PHE A 51 26.16 14.72 -20.51
N SER A 52 27.30 14.32 -21.07
CA SER A 52 28.43 13.75 -20.30
C SER A 52 29.00 14.72 -19.27
N LEU A 53 28.96 16.02 -19.57
CA LEU A 53 29.51 17.07 -18.71
C LEU A 53 28.57 17.35 -17.52
N VAL A 54 27.26 17.38 -17.78
CA VAL A 54 26.23 17.58 -16.76
C VAL A 54 26.25 16.46 -15.72
N VAL A 55 26.30 15.21 -16.17
CA VAL A 55 26.25 14.07 -15.24
C VAL A 55 27.57 13.85 -14.50
N SER A 56 28.72 14.06 -15.16
CA SER A 56 30.02 14.04 -14.48
C SER A 56 30.10 15.13 -13.40
N GLY A 57 29.56 16.32 -13.65
CA GLY A 57 29.52 17.40 -12.66
C GLY A 57 28.58 17.12 -11.48
N LEU A 58 27.36 16.62 -11.73
CA LEU A 58 26.45 16.18 -10.66
C LEU A 58 27.06 15.05 -9.82
N THR A 59 27.83 14.16 -10.45
CA THR A 59 28.57 13.08 -9.76
C THR A 59 29.73 13.63 -8.91
N ALA A 60 30.42 14.68 -9.37
CA ALA A 60 31.51 15.33 -8.63
C ALA A 60 31.01 16.13 -7.42
N ILE A 61 29.90 16.84 -7.57
CA ILE A 61 29.13 17.50 -6.50
C ILE A 61 28.83 16.51 -5.38
N LEU A 62 28.25 15.37 -5.76
CA LEU A 62 27.94 14.28 -4.86
C LEU A 62 29.17 13.74 -4.13
N LYS A 63 30.31 13.63 -4.83
CA LYS A 63 31.59 13.26 -4.21
C LYS A 63 32.13 14.34 -3.26
N ASN A 64 31.91 15.63 -3.52
CA ASN A 64 32.36 16.73 -2.66
C ASN A 64 31.49 16.89 -1.41
N VAL A 65 30.17 16.70 -1.51
CA VAL A 65 29.27 16.56 -0.35
C VAL A 65 29.78 15.44 0.59
N ASN A 66 30.32 14.36 0.01
CA ASN A 66 30.89 13.25 0.78
C ASN A 66 32.23 13.58 1.47
N ASN A 67 33.02 14.54 0.97
CA ASN A 67 34.35 14.86 1.50
C ASN A 67 34.33 15.89 2.65
N LEU A 68 33.24 16.63 2.86
CA LEU A 68 33.08 17.63 3.93
C LEU A 68 32.95 17.03 5.35
N ARG A 69 33.46 15.82 5.56
CA ARG A 69 33.22 14.98 6.75
C ARG A 69 34.46 14.52 7.51
N SER A 70 35.63 15.07 7.24
CA SER A 70 36.72 15.02 8.23
C SER A 70 36.44 16.07 9.32
N PRO A 71 36.38 15.70 10.60
CA PRO A 71 35.97 16.61 11.66
C PRO A 71 37.07 17.65 11.92
N THR A 72 36.75 18.93 11.73
CA THR A 72 37.32 19.98 12.57
C THR A 72 36.17 20.57 13.40
N ARG A 73 36.44 20.69 14.71
CA ARG A 73 35.50 20.86 15.84
C ARG A 73 34.62 22.13 15.84
N SER A 74 34.42 22.83 14.72
CA SER A 74 34.02 24.24 14.77
C SER A 74 32.53 24.56 14.63
N ASN A 75 31.67 23.67 14.13
CA ASN A 75 30.32 24.07 13.69
C ASN A 75 29.16 23.51 14.54
N ALA A 76 29.34 23.44 15.86
CA ALA A 76 28.31 22.91 16.78
C ALA A 76 27.23 23.93 17.22
N HIS A 77 27.24 25.18 16.73
CA HIS A 77 26.43 26.27 17.32
C HIS A 77 25.28 26.86 16.49
N LEU A 78 24.89 26.27 15.34
CA LEU A 78 23.86 26.88 14.48
C LEU A 78 22.57 26.06 14.27
N LEU A 79 22.30 25.06 15.11
CA LEU A 79 21.06 24.27 15.02
C LEU A 79 20.21 24.44 16.28
N THR A 80 19.69 25.64 16.48
CA THR A 80 18.60 25.91 17.41
C THR A 80 17.68 26.96 16.82
N ARG A 81 16.68 26.51 16.05
CA ARG A 81 15.30 27.02 16.13
C ARG A 81 14.37 26.25 15.20
N SER A 82 13.36 25.65 15.85
CA SER A 82 12.08 25.18 15.34
C SER A 82 11.57 25.99 14.15
N HIS A 83 11.16 25.32 13.07
CA HIS A 83 9.86 25.49 12.39
C HIS A 83 9.75 24.41 11.28
N ALA A 84 8.98 23.36 11.54
CA ALA A 84 8.71 22.29 10.58
C ALA A 84 7.39 22.56 9.85
N HIS A 85 7.45 23.08 8.62
CA HIS A 85 6.43 22.91 7.58
C HIS A 85 7.03 23.24 6.20
N LEU A 86 6.58 22.51 5.18
CA LEU A 86 6.83 22.69 3.74
C LEU A 86 8.16 22.13 3.17
N LEU A 87 8.17 20.82 2.90
CA LEU A 87 9.06 20.19 1.90
C LEU A 87 8.24 19.88 0.63
N THR A 88 8.06 20.89 -0.21
CA THR A 88 7.64 20.73 -1.61
C THR A 88 8.88 20.57 -2.50
N HIS A 89 8.96 19.40 -3.15
CA HIS A 89 9.76 19.00 -4.33
C HIS A 89 11.31 19.09 -4.29
N PRO A 90 12.01 17.94 -4.18
CA PRO A 90 13.39 17.77 -4.66
C PRO A 90 13.44 17.67 -6.21
N PRO A 91 14.63 17.63 -6.85
CA PRO A 91 14.81 17.62 -8.31
C PRO A 91 14.44 16.28 -8.99
N THR A 92 13.44 15.59 -8.47
CA THR A 92 12.97 14.26 -8.91
C THR A 92 12.44 14.29 -10.34
N HIS A 93 11.65 15.32 -10.70
CA HIS A 93 11.08 15.46 -12.05
C HIS A 93 12.17 15.56 -13.14
N SER A 94 13.30 16.19 -12.82
CA SER A 94 14.44 16.33 -13.74
C SER A 94 15.15 15.00 -13.96
N LEU A 95 15.40 14.25 -12.89
CA LEU A 95 16.02 12.93 -12.95
C LEU A 95 15.12 11.90 -13.66
N ILE A 96 13.81 11.99 -13.46
CA ILE A 96 12.83 11.15 -14.16
C ILE A 96 12.80 11.46 -15.66
N ASN A 97 12.88 12.72 -16.07
CA ASN A 97 12.95 13.06 -17.49
C ASN A 97 14.32 12.69 -18.10
N LEU A 98 15.41 12.78 -17.34
CA LEU A 98 16.75 12.37 -17.75
C LEU A 98 16.88 10.85 -17.92
N SER A 99 16.23 10.06 -17.06
CA SER A 99 16.29 8.59 -17.11
C SER A 99 15.71 8.03 -18.41
N LYS A 100 14.76 8.73 -19.05
CA LYS A 100 14.22 8.38 -20.37
C LYS A 100 15.29 8.31 -21.47
N TYR A 101 16.36 9.09 -21.36
CA TYR A 101 17.42 9.15 -22.38
C TYR A 101 18.68 8.38 -21.99
N LYS A 102 19.02 8.37 -20.70
CA LYS A 102 20.29 7.81 -20.19
C LYS A 102 20.08 7.08 -18.86
N PHE A 103 19.20 6.09 -18.93
CA PHE A 103 18.71 5.28 -17.81
C PHE A 103 19.82 4.71 -16.91
N SER A 104 20.79 3.99 -17.49
CA SER A 104 21.88 3.32 -16.77
C SER A 104 22.66 4.25 -15.85
N LEU A 105 22.97 5.45 -16.33
CA LEU A 105 23.78 6.41 -15.60
C LEU A 105 23.01 7.05 -14.43
N VAL A 106 21.73 7.36 -14.63
CA VAL A 106 20.87 7.92 -13.58
C VAL A 106 20.66 6.91 -12.46
N VAL A 107 20.34 5.66 -12.79
CA VAL A 107 20.09 4.61 -11.79
C VAL A 107 21.39 4.21 -11.07
N SER A 108 22.52 4.10 -11.76
CA SER A 108 23.81 3.83 -11.11
C SER A 108 24.21 4.96 -10.15
N GLY A 109 23.99 6.23 -10.55
CA GLY A 109 24.20 7.39 -9.69
C GLY A 109 23.33 7.34 -8.43
N LEU A 110 22.01 7.14 -8.59
CA LEU A 110 21.07 7.01 -7.46
C LEU A 110 21.43 5.82 -6.54
N THR A 111 21.87 4.70 -7.12
CA THR A 111 22.32 3.52 -6.36
C THR A 111 23.56 3.83 -5.51
N ALA A 112 24.53 4.55 -6.08
CA ALA A 112 25.72 4.98 -5.34
C ALA A 112 25.37 5.93 -4.18
N ILE A 113 24.40 6.83 -4.38
CA ILE A 113 23.88 7.70 -3.31
C ILE A 113 23.25 6.85 -2.21
N LEU A 114 22.34 5.93 -2.57
CA LEU A 114 21.66 5.06 -1.62
C LEU A 114 22.66 4.26 -0.77
N LYS A 115 23.66 3.66 -1.42
CA LYS A 115 24.75 2.93 -0.75
C LYS A 115 25.52 3.81 0.23
N ASN A 116 25.84 5.03 -0.16
CA ASN A 116 26.52 5.97 0.73
C ASN A 116 25.64 6.31 1.93
N VAL A 117 24.38 6.71 1.71
CA VAL A 117 23.39 7.03 2.75
C VAL A 117 23.22 5.85 3.73
N ASN A 118 23.13 4.62 3.24
CA ASN A 118 23.07 3.41 4.06
C ASN A 118 24.32 3.21 4.93
N ASN A 119 25.51 3.49 4.38
CA ASN A 119 26.76 3.43 5.14
C ASN A 119 26.87 4.51 6.22
N LEU A 120 26.19 5.66 6.06
CA LEU A 120 26.16 6.71 7.09
C LEU A 120 25.34 6.29 8.30
N GLY A 121 24.20 5.63 8.08
CA GLY A 121 23.38 5.08 9.16
C GLY A 121 24.17 4.07 10.01
N LYS A 122 25.02 3.26 9.38
CA LYS A 122 25.87 2.28 10.10
C LYS A 122 26.99 2.91 10.95
N ARG A 123 27.43 4.13 10.62
CA ARG A 123 28.59 4.80 11.27
C ARG A 123 28.20 5.69 12.45
N HIS A 124 26.94 6.08 12.58
CA HIS A 124 26.47 6.95 13.66
C HIS A 124 25.56 6.17 14.62
N VAL A 125 26.17 5.42 15.54
CA VAL A 125 25.47 4.65 16.59
C VAL A 125 24.79 5.58 17.64
N ASN A 126 25.16 6.87 17.67
CA ASN A 126 24.61 7.89 18.58
C ASN A 126 24.15 9.16 17.81
N ALA A 127 23.39 9.00 16.73
CA ALA A 127 22.86 10.14 15.97
C ALA A 127 21.77 10.89 16.76
N SER A 128 21.70 12.22 16.61
CA SER A 128 20.54 12.98 17.09
C SER A 128 19.27 12.53 16.35
N VAL A 129 18.12 12.52 17.03
CA VAL A 129 16.79 12.17 16.47
C VAL A 129 16.49 12.92 15.16
N GLU A 130 16.95 14.17 15.05
CA GLU A 130 16.78 14.99 13.85
C GLU A 130 17.64 14.51 12.67
N MET A 131 18.85 14.04 12.94
CA MET A 131 19.75 13.47 11.94
C MET A 131 19.21 12.13 11.41
N GLU A 132 18.66 11.30 12.29
CA GLU A 132 17.98 10.06 11.89
C GLU A 132 16.76 10.36 11.02
N ARG A 133 15.92 11.32 11.41
CA ARG A 133 14.76 11.74 10.59
C ARG A 133 15.18 12.22 9.20
N ASN A 134 16.22 13.05 9.12
CA ASN A 134 16.74 13.56 7.85
C ASN A 134 17.34 12.45 6.97
N LEU A 135 17.98 11.44 7.58
CA LEU A 135 18.48 10.27 6.87
C LEU A 135 17.33 9.49 6.21
N HIS A 136 16.28 9.20 6.97
CA HIS A 136 15.12 8.44 6.47
C HIS A 136 14.36 9.19 5.36
N LEU A 137 14.16 10.51 5.53
CA LEU A 137 13.55 11.34 4.47
C LEU A 137 14.39 11.29 3.19
N SER A 138 15.71 11.35 3.31
CA SER A 138 16.62 11.23 2.16
C SER A 138 16.49 9.87 1.48
N GLN A 139 16.43 8.78 2.25
CA GLN A 139 16.24 7.43 1.71
C GLN A 139 14.88 7.29 0.99
N LEU A 140 13.80 7.83 1.56
CA LEU A 140 12.47 7.81 0.92
C LEU A 140 12.46 8.57 -0.41
N ILE A 141 13.09 9.74 -0.47
CA ILE A 141 13.20 10.53 -1.71
C ILE A 141 13.99 9.76 -2.78
N ILE A 142 15.10 9.12 -2.42
CA ILE A 142 15.91 8.33 -3.35
C ILE A 142 15.12 7.14 -3.87
N LEU A 143 14.43 6.39 -3.00
CA LEU A 143 13.63 5.23 -3.37
C LEU A 143 12.44 5.61 -4.27
N ASP A 144 11.70 6.69 -3.96
CA ASP A 144 10.63 7.21 -4.82
C ASP A 144 11.15 7.64 -6.20
N THR A 145 12.32 8.27 -6.25
CA THR A 145 12.95 8.65 -7.52
C THR A 145 13.37 7.42 -8.33
N LEU A 146 13.95 6.41 -7.67
CA LEU A 146 14.33 5.14 -8.31
C LEU A 146 13.12 4.41 -8.88
N GLU A 147 12.03 4.30 -8.12
CA GLU A 147 10.75 3.71 -8.54
C GLU A 147 10.26 4.37 -9.84
N LYS A 148 10.14 5.70 -9.84
CA LYS A 148 9.66 6.45 -11.01
C LYS A 148 10.61 6.34 -12.21
N CYS A 149 11.92 6.26 -11.99
CA CYS A 149 12.88 6.04 -13.08
C CYS A 149 12.69 4.66 -13.70
N LEU A 150 12.57 3.60 -12.88
CA LEU A 150 12.40 2.23 -13.33
C LEU A 150 11.04 2.03 -14.03
N ALA A 151 9.97 2.62 -13.51
CA ALA A 151 8.64 2.57 -14.11
C ALA A 151 8.58 3.26 -15.50
N GLY A 152 9.41 4.29 -15.71
CA GLY A 152 9.49 5.03 -16.97
C GLY A 152 10.41 4.42 -18.03
N GLN A 153 10.96 3.21 -17.83
CA GLN A 153 11.85 2.59 -18.81
C GLN A 153 11.14 2.22 -20.12
N PRO A 154 11.69 2.59 -21.29
CA PRO A 154 11.30 1.99 -22.56
C PRO A 154 11.74 0.51 -22.62
N LYS A 155 10.94 -0.32 -23.31
CA LYS A 155 11.17 -1.78 -23.44
C LYS A 155 12.48 -2.17 -24.13
N ASP A 156 13.12 -1.23 -24.86
CA ASP A 156 14.30 -1.48 -25.71
C ASP A 156 15.61 -0.93 -25.12
N THR A 157 15.82 -1.06 -23.81
CA THR A 157 17.09 -0.64 -23.18
C THR A 157 18.17 -1.73 -23.39
N SER A 158 19.45 -1.35 -23.58
CA SER A 158 20.53 -2.32 -23.88
C SER A 158 20.83 -3.28 -22.72
N ARG A 159 20.82 -4.59 -23.01
CA ARG A 159 21.05 -5.73 -22.07
C ARG A 159 22.27 -5.63 -21.15
N LEU A 160 23.33 -4.94 -21.55
CA LEU A 160 24.59 -4.83 -20.79
C LEU A 160 24.46 -3.89 -19.58
N ASP A 161 23.67 -2.82 -19.71
CA ASP A 161 23.40 -1.89 -18.61
C ASP A 161 22.51 -2.52 -17.54
N GLU A 162 21.56 -3.36 -17.95
CA GLU A 162 20.62 -4.08 -17.10
C GLU A 162 21.32 -5.01 -16.09
N SER A 163 22.32 -5.78 -16.51
CA SER A 163 23.02 -6.70 -15.61
C SER A 163 23.86 -5.97 -14.56
N MET A 164 24.39 -4.78 -14.86
CA MET A 164 25.23 -4.02 -13.92
C MET A 164 24.37 -3.31 -12.88
N LEU A 165 23.24 -2.75 -13.31
CA LEU A 165 22.25 -2.12 -12.42
C LEU A 165 21.73 -3.09 -11.38
N VAL A 166 21.33 -4.31 -11.78
CA VAL A 166 20.84 -5.31 -10.82
C VAL A 166 21.93 -5.72 -9.82
N LYS A 167 23.17 -5.92 -10.29
CA LYS A 167 24.30 -6.27 -9.41
C LYS A 167 24.61 -5.19 -8.36
N GLN A 168 24.35 -3.92 -8.66
CA GLN A 168 24.61 -2.81 -7.73
C GLN A 168 23.39 -2.46 -6.88
N LEU A 169 22.20 -2.41 -7.47
CA LEU A 169 20.98 -1.91 -6.82
C LEU A 169 20.31 -2.96 -5.96
N LEU A 170 20.20 -4.20 -6.43
CA LEU A 170 19.48 -5.26 -5.71
C LEU A 170 20.01 -5.49 -4.28
N PRO A 171 21.34 -5.55 -4.03
CA PRO A 171 21.86 -5.66 -2.67
C PRO A 171 21.44 -4.51 -1.75
N GLU A 172 21.40 -3.28 -2.26
CA GLU A 172 20.99 -2.11 -1.48
C GLU A 172 19.49 -2.11 -1.16
N ILE A 173 18.66 -2.60 -2.10
CA ILE A 173 17.21 -2.76 -1.88
C ILE A 173 16.93 -3.87 -0.87
N CYS A 174 17.67 -4.98 -0.92
CA CYS A 174 17.58 -6.07 0.06
C CYS A 174 17.84 -5.58 1.50
N LEU A 175 18.73 -4.59 1.71
CA LEU A 175 18.97 -4.02 3.04
C LEU A 175 17.71 -3.42 3.70
N PHE A 176 16.78 -2.90 2.90
CA PHE A 176 15.51 -2.36 3.40
C PHE A 176 14.46 -3.45 3.55
N ILE A 177 14.41 -4.39 2.62
CA ILE A 177 13.44 -5.49 2.64
C ILE A 177 13.68 -6.40 3.85
N HIS A 178 14.95 -6.72 4.14
CA HIS A 178 15.35 -7.62 5.21
C HIS A 178 15.31 -6.98 6.61
N GLN A 179 14.93 -5.70 6.74
CA GLN A 179 14.75 -5.11 8.06
C GLN A 179 13.62 -5.82 8.83
N PRO A 180 13.73 -6.01 10.15
CA PRO A 180 12.68 -6.63 10.96
C PRO A 180 11.33 -5.90 10.79
N ARG A 181 10.24 -6.66 10.69
CA ARG A 181 8.88 -6.09 10.58
C ARG A 181 8.47 -5.35 11.86
N GLU A 182 9.00 -5.77 13.00
CA GLU A 182 8.85 -5.11 14.30
C GLU A 182 9.90 -4.00 14.42
N GLY A 183 9.56 -2.79 13.96
CA GLY A 183 10.43 -1.62 14.00
C GLY A 183 9.64 -0.32 14.00
N PRO A 184 10.31 0.85 14.08
CA PRO A 184 9.66 2.15 13.96
C PRO A 184 8.81 2.24 12.67
N ALA A 185 7.69 2.95 12.70
CA ALA A 185 6.80 3.11 11.54
C ALA A 185 7.52 3.59 10.26
N LEU A 186 8.62 4.31 10.44
CA LEU A 186 9.51 4.80 9.39
C LEU A 186 10.24 3.67 8.63
N ALA A 187 10.59 2.58 9.30
CA ALA A 187 11.16 1.39 8.67
C ALA A 187 10.12 0.66 7.79
N ALA A 188 8.84 0.67 8.18
CA ALA A 188 7.77 0.14 7.36
C ALA A 188 7.56 0.95 6.07
N GLN A 189 7.68 2.28 6.13
CA GLN A 189 7.62 3.14 4.96
C GLN A 189 8.79 2.89 4.00
N LEU A 190 10.02 2.78 4.52
CA LEU A 190 11.19 2.44 3.70
C LEU A 190 11.05 1.08 3.03
N ARG A 191 10.56 0.07 3.76
CA ARG A 191 10.30 -1.26 3.18
C ARG A 191 9.26 -1.20 2.07
N SER A 192 8.19 -0.42 2.27
CA SER A 192 7.16 -0.20 1.24
C SER A 192 7.75 0.45 -0.01
N SER A 193 8.51 1.53 0.14
CA SER A 193 9.19 2.19 -0.98
C SER A 193 10.20 1.27 -1.67
N ALA A 194 10.99 0.50 -0.91
CA ALA A 194 11.94 -0.48 -1.46
C ALA A 194 11.24 -1.61 -2.21
N SER A 195 10.09 -2.09 -1.73
CA SER A 195 9.25 -3.07 -2.43
C SER A 195 8.81 -2.56 -3.80
N LYS A 196 8.44 -1.28 -3.92
CA LYS A 196 8.04 -0.70 -5.21
C LYS A 196 9.20 -0.61 -6.18
N VAL A 197 10.38 -0.20 -5.70
CA VAL A 197 11.62 -0.21 -6.50
C VAL A 197 11.93 -1.64 -6.98
N LEU A 198 11.83 -2.65 -6.10
CA LEU A 198 12.06 -4.05 -6.48
C LEU A 198 11.04 -4.54 -7.52
N PHE A 199 9.76 -4.19 -7.35
CA PHE A 199 8.71 -4.51 -8.31
C PHE A 199 9.05 -3.93 -9.69
N CYS A 200 9.33 -2.62 -9.78
CA CYS A 200 9.69 -1.98 -11.05
C CYS A 200 10.98 -2.56 -11.67
N LEU A 201 12.00 -2.86 -10.85
CA LEU A 201 13.24 -3.51 -11.30
C LEU A 201 12.95 -4.88 -11.92
N SER A 202 12.09 -5.67 -11.30
CA SER A 202 11.76 -7.02 -11.76
C SER A 202 10.92 -7.07 -13.04
N CYS A 203 10.28 -5.97 -13.45
CA CYS A 203 9.57 -5.88 -14.73
C CYS A 203 10.49 -6.29 -15.90
N ASN A 204 11.69 -5.72 -15.94
CA ASN A 204 12.70 -5.99 -16.98
C ASN A 204 13.78 -6.98 -16.52
N ASN A 205 13.99 -7.14 -15.20
CA ASN A 205 15.08 -7.95 -14.66
C ASN A 205 14.64 -9.13 -13.78
N PHE A 206 13.48 -9.73 -14.09
CA PHE A 206 12.94 -10.88 -13.36
C PHE A 206 13.96 -12.00 -13.15
N ASN A 207 14.70 -12.40 -14.20
CA ASN A 207 15.66 -13.51 -14.11
C ASN A 207 16.72 -13.29 -13.04
N ALA A 208 17.18 -12.07 -12.82
CA ALA A 208 18.23 -11.80 -11.85
C ALA A 208 17.71 -11.91 -10.41
N VAL A 209 16.49 -11.42 -10.14
CA VAL A 209 15.86 -11.58 -8.82
C VAL A 209 15.46 -13.04 -8.60
N PHE A 210 14.84 -13.68 -9.60
CA PHE A 210 14.49 -15.11 -9.56
C PHE A 210 15.72 -15.97 -9.28
N ASN A 211 16.83 -15.78 -9.99
CA ASN A 211 18.03 -16.59 -9.79
C ASN A 211 18.60 -16.40 -8.37
N ARG A 212 18.56 -15.19 -7.82
CA ARG A 212 18.94 -14.95 -6.43
C ARG A 212 18.07 -15.75 -5.46
N THR A 213 16.74 -15.76 -5.67
CA THR A 213 15.82 -16.55 -4.84
C THR A 213 15.99 -18.06 -5.02
N ALA A 214 16.21 -18.53 -6.25
CA ALA A 214 16.42 -19.93 -6.58
C ALA A 214 17.72 -20.47 -5.98
N THR A 215 18.81 -19.70 -6.06
CA THR A 215 20.08 -20.02 -5.40
C THR A 215 19.88 -20.11 -3.89
N ARG A 216 19.19 -19.13 -3.28
CA ARG A 216 18.91 -19.19 -1.83
C ARG A 216 18.09 -20.43 -1.46
N LEU A 217 17.05 -20.76 -2.23
CA LEU A 217 16.26 -21.98 -2.01
C LEU A 217 17.16 -23.23 -2.07
N GLN A 218 18.07 -23.30 -3.04
CA GLN A 218 19.02 -24.41 -3.17
C GLN A 218 20.03 -24.49 -2.03
N GLU A 219 20.51 -23.37 -1.51
CA GLU A 219 21.37 -23.33 -0.32
C GLU A 219 20.63 -23.87 0.91
N LEU A 220 19.36 -23.46 1.08
CA LEU A 220 18.53 -23.84 2.22
C LEU A 220 18.14 -25.32 2.24
N THR A 221 18.10 -26.02 1.09
CA THR A 221 17.90 -27.48 1.08
C THR A 221 19.08 -28.23 1.71
N ASN A 222 20.27 -27.64 1.65
CA ASN A 222 21.50 -28.23 2.17
C ASN A 222 21.81 -27.74 3.60
N CYS A 223 21.04 -26.77 4.11
CA CYS A 223 21.26 -26.18 5.42
C CYS A 223 20.70 -27.08 6.53
N THR A 224 21.53 -27.29 7.56
CA THR A 224 21.15 -28.08 8.75
C THR A 224 20.74 -27.21 9.94
N ASP A 225 20.98 -25.91 9.88
CA ASP A 225 20.66 -24.95 10.93
C ASP A 225 19.18 -24.51 10.85
N ASP A 226 18.45 -24.65 11.95
CA ASP A 226 17.05 -24.19 12.05
C ASP A 226 16.95 -22.65 12.16
N ALA A 227 18.06 -21.96 12.42
CA ALA A 227 18.16 -20.49 12.42
C ALA A 227 18.62 -19.90 11.05
N ALA A 228 18.53 -20.68 9.98
CA ALA A 228 18.96 -20.26 8.65
C ALA A 228 18.26 -18.97 8.17
N ASP A 229 19.04 -18.09 7.52
CA ASP A 229 18.55 -16.85 6.94
C ASP A 229 17.62 -17.11 5.74
N VAL A 230 16.34 -16.81 5.91
CA VAL A 230 15.29 -16.96 4.88
C VAL A 230 14.95 -15.65 4.18
N ASN A 231 15.67 -14.56 4.46
CA ASN A 231 15.27 -13.22 4.02
C ASN A 231 15.16 -13.08 2.50
N ASP A 232 16.06 -13.68 1.72
CA ASP A 232 15.99 -13.61 0.25
C ASP A 232 14.75 -14.35 -0.31
N ILE A 233 14.12 -15.28 0.42
CA ILE A 233 12.84 -15.88 0.00
C ILE A 233 11.74 -14.82 -0.05
N GLU A 234 11.75 -13.84 0.87
CA GLU A 234 10.75 -12.79 0.91
C GLU A 234 10.74 -11.91 -0.35
N LEU A 235 11.82 -11.90 -1.15
CA LEU A 235 11.86 -11.16 -2.41
C LEU A 235 10.75 -11.61 -3.38
N ILE A 236 10.33 -12.88 -3.31
CA ILE A 236 9.25 -13.43 -4.14
C ILE A 236 7.96 -12.60 -3.98
N GLN A 237 7.67 -12.09 -2.78
CA GLN A 237 6.43 -11.35 -2.52
C GLN A 237 6.42 -9.92 -3.09
N HIS A 238 7.53 -9.45 -3.67
CA HIS A 238 7.76 -8.06 -4.06
C HIS A 238 8.08 -7.88 -5.55
N ILE A 239 8.06 -8.95 -6.34
CA ILE A 239 8.42 -8.93 -7.76
C ILE A 239 7.19 -8.93 -8.66
N ASN A 240 7.31 -8.29 -9.82
CA ASN A 240 6.34 -8.34 -10.91
C ASN A 240 6.36 -9.72 -11.58
N VAL A 241 5.23 -10.40 -11.48
CA VAL A 241 5.04 -11.76 -11.97
C VAL A 241 3.84 -11.80 -12.89
N ASN A 242 4.03 -12.29 -14.11
CA ASN A 242 2.98 -12.69 -15.04
C ASN A 242 2.77 -14.21 -14.97
N CYS A 243 1.80 -14.76 -15.70
CA CYS A 243 1.42 -16.18 -15.64
C CYS A 243 2.62 -17.11 -15.92
N THR A 244 3.48 -16.75 -16.87
CA THR A 244 4.67 -17.55 -17.20
C THR A 244 5.70 -17.54 -16.07
N ARG A 245 5.94 -16.37 -15.46
CA ARG A 245 6.85 -16.21 -14.32
C ARG A 245 6.30 -16.90 -13.07
N LEU A 246 4.99 -16.87 -12.84
CA LEU A 246 4.33 -17.55 -11.72
C LEU A 246 4.49 -19.07 -11.84
N LYS A 247 4.20 -19.61 -13.03
CA LYS A 247 4.45 -21.02 -13.34
C LYS A 247 5.89 -21.43 -13.02
N ARG A 248 6.87 -20.62 -13.42
CA ARG A 248 8.29 -20.90 -13.15
C ARG A 248 8.63 -20.88 -11.65
N LEU A 249 8.07 -19.94 -10.89
CA LEU A 249 8.24 -19.87 -9.43
C LEU A 249 7.62 -21.08 -8.72
N LEU A 250 6.42 -21.49 -9.11
CA LEU A 250 5.76 -22.66 -8.54
C LEU A 250 6.53 -23.94 -8.85
N HIS A 251 6.94 -24.12 -10.10
CA HIS A 251 7.73 -25.28 -10.50
C HIS A 251 9.05 -25.38 -9.71
N GLU A 252 9.81 -24.29 -9.62
CA GLU A 252 11.06 -24.23 -8.86
C GLU A 252 10.85 -24.57 -7.38
N THR A 253 9.73 -24.10 -6.81
CA THR A 253 9.36 -24.38 -5.43
C THR A 253 9.04 -25.86 -5.22
N VAL A 254 8.21 -26.46 -6.09
CA VAL A 254 7.81 -27.88 -6.01
C VAL A 254 9.04 -28.78 -5.93
N LEU A 255 10.09 -28.50 -6.72
CA LEU A 255 11.31 -29.29 -6.74
C LEU A 255 12.08 -29.28 -5.41
N LYS A 256 11.99 -28.20 -4.64
CA LYS A 256 12.83 -27.96 -3.45
C LYS A 256 12.08 -28.06 -2.13
N PHE A 257 10.77 -27.83 -2.13
CA PHE A 257 9.96 -27.59 -0.93
C PHE A 257 10.11 -28.70 0.14
N LYS A 258 10.07 -29.96 -0.27
CA LYS A 258 10.18 -31.10 0.67
C LYS A 258 11.53 -31.17 1.38
N ALA A 259 12.60 -30.71 0.73
CA ALA A 259 13.96 -30.72 1.29
C ALA A 259 14.24 -29.51 2.20
N LEU A 260 13.38 -28.48 2.18
CA LEU A 260 13.53 -27.31 3.03
C LEU A 260 13.17 -27.61 4.49
N ARG A 261 13.84 -26.92 5.41
CA ARG A 261 13.47 -26.89 6.84
C ARG A 261 12.15 -26.15 7.04
N LYS A 262 11.50 -26.40 8.17
CA LYS A 262 10.15 -25.86 8.48
C LYS A 262 10.06 -24.33 8.41
N VAL A 263 11.10 -23.62 8.86
CA VAL A 263 11.14 -22.15 8.82
C VAL A 263 11.18 -21.65 7.37
N ALA A 264 12.03 -22.27 6.52
CA ALA A 264 12.11 -21.94 5.10
C ALA A 264 10.83 -22.33 4.34
N GLN A 265 10.22 -23.49 4.65
CA GLN A 265 8.92 -23.87 4.10
C GLN A 265 7.85 -22.82 4.40
N LEU A 266 7.78 -22.33 5.64
CA LEU A 266 6.82 -21.30 6.04
C LEU A 266 7.07 -19.95 5.36
N ALA A 267 8.34 -19.56 5.19
CA ALA A 267 8.71 -18.36 4.42
C ALA A 267 8.22 -18.47 2.97
N VAL A 268 8.47 -19.60 2.32
CA VAL A 268 7.99 -19.88 0.95
C VAL A 268 6.46 -19.85 0.88
N ILE A 269 5.78 -20.49 1.83
CA ILE A 269 4.31 -20.51 1.89
C ILE A 269 3.76 -19.07 1.92
N THR A 270 4.32 -18.24 2.80
CA THR A 270 3.90 -16.84 2.97
C THR A 270 4.21 -15.99 1.74
N SER A 271 5.37 -16.17 1.12
CA SER A 271 5.75 -15.38 -0.05
C SER A 271 4.99 -15.74 -1.31
N LEU A 272 4.67 -17.02 -1.52
CA LEU A 272 3.86 -17.47 -2.65
C LEU A 272 2.41 -17.02 -2.55
N GLU A 273 1.85 -17.00 -1.34
CA GLU A 273 0.50 -16.47 -1.12
C GLU A 273 0.40 -15.00 -1.54
N LYS A 274 1.40 -14.19 -1.19
CA LYS A 274 1.43 -12.77 -1.53
C LYS A 274 1.73 -12.50 -3.00
N VAL A 275 2.65 -13.24 -3.63
CA VAL A 275 2.99 -13.02 -5.05
C VAL A 275 1.82 -13.32 -5.99
N PHE A 276 0.92 -14.22 -5.59
CA PHE A 276 -0.34 -14.43 -6.31
C PHE A 276 -1.16 -13.13 -6.41
N TRP A 277 -1.30 -12.37 -5.32
CA TRP A 277 -1.99 -11.09 -5.35
C TRP A 277 -1.26 -10.06 -6.18
N VAL A 278 0.08 -10.06 -6.17
CA VAL A 278 0.86 -9.21 -7.07
C VAL A 278 0.55 -9.52 -8.53
N TRP A 279 0.41 -10.79 -8.90
CA TRP A 279 0.02 -11.17 -10.26
C TRP A 279 -1.41 -10.73 -10.59
N VAL A 280 -2.40 -11.11 -9.79
CA VAL A 280 -3.83 -10.81 -10.04
C VAL A 280 -4.10 -9.29 -10.09
N GLU A 281 -3.47 -8.51 -9.22
CA GLU A 281 -3.69 -7.06 -9.15
C GLU A 281 -3.01 -6.29 -10.30
N ASN A 282 -1.97 -6.84 -10.94
CA ASN A 282 -1.21 -6.17 -12.01
C ASN A 282 -1.42 -6.77 -13.41
N HIS A 283 -1.96 -7.98 -13.50
CA HIS A 283 -2.21 -8.73 -14.75
C HIS A 283 -3.59 -9.42 -14.67
N ALA A 284 -4.63 -8.65 -14.32
CA ALA A 284 -6.00 -9.15 -14.11
C ALA A 284 -6.59 -9.84 -15.36
N ASP A 285 -6.19 -9.39 -16.55
CA ASP A 285 -6.54 -9.97 -17.84
C ASP A 285 -5.99 -11.40 -17.99
N GLU A 286 -4.74 -11.66 -17.58
CA GLU A 286 -4.17 -13.01 -17.58
C GLU A 286 -4.92 -13.94 -16.60
N PHE A 287 -5.32 -13.42 -15.44
CA PHE A 287 -6.10 -14.19 -14.47
C PHE A 287 -7.51 -14.51 -14.97
N THR A 288 -8.18 -13.56 -15.63
CA THR A 288 -9.47 -13.79 -16.28
C THR A 288 -9.33 -14.86 -17.37
N ASN A 289 -8.29 -14.73 -18.21
CA ASN A 289 -7.99 -15.69 -19.27
C ASN A 289 -7.70 -17.11 -18.73
N LEU A 290 -7.17 -17.26 -17.51
CA LEU A 290 -6.95 -18.58 -16.89
C LEU A 290 -8.25 -19.37 -16.74
N TYR A 291 -9.35 -18.70 -16.40
CA TYR A 291 -10.66 -19.35 -16.22
C TYR A 291 -11.38 -19.61 -17.55
N GLN A 292 -11.03 -18.89 -18.61
CA GLN A 292 -11.53 -19.15 -19.96
C GLN A 292 -10.70 -20.22 -20.68
N ARG A 293 -9.39 -20.27 -20.41
CA ARG A 293 -8.41 -21.19 -21.01
C ARG A 293 -7.46 -21.71 -19.93
N PRO A 294 -7.87 -22.78 -19.22
CA PRO A 294 -7.05 -23.41 -18.19
C PRO A 294 -5.63 -23.72 -18.68
N GLN A 295 -4.65 -23.58 -17.78
CA GLN A 295 -3.23 -23.76 -18.08
C GLN A 295 -2.69 -25.05 -17.41
N PRO A 296 -2.50 -26.16 -18.16
CA PRO A 296 -2.18 -27.46 -17.57
C PRO A 296 -0.89 -27.49 -16.75
N GLU A 297 0.20 -26.89 -17.24
CA GLU A 297 1.50 -26.90 -16.54
C GLU A 297 1.47 -26.06 -15.23
N LEU A 298 0.68 -24.98 -15.24
CA LEU A 298 0.45 -24.17 -14.04
C LEU A 298 -0.34 -24.98 -13.01
N ALA A 299 -1.43 -25.61 -13.45
CA ALA A 299 -2.28 -26.45 -12.61
C ALA A 299 -1.49 -27.64 -12.04
N GLU A 300 -0.64 -28.30 -12.83
CA GLU A 300 0.22 -29.39 -12.37
C GLU A 300 1.16 -28.94 -11.24
N SER A 301 1.82 -27.79 -11.42
CA SER A 301 2.71 -27.23 -10.40
C SER A 301 1.96 -26.82 -9.14
N ALA A 302 0.78 -26.21 -9.29
CA ALA A 302 -0.07 -25.80 -8.17
C ALA A 302 -0.61 -27.01 -7.39
N GLN A 303 -1.03 -28.08 -8.07
CA GLN A 303 -1.48 -29.33 -7.45
C GLN A 303 -0.36 -30.01 -6.64
N LYS A 304 0.81 -30.21 -7.25
CA LYS A 304 1.94 -30.83 -6.56
C LYS A 304 2.34 -30.02 -5.33
N LEU A 305 2.33 -28.69 -5.44
CA LEU A 305 2.62 -27.84 -4.29
C LEU A 305 1.52 -27.90 -3.24
N PHE A 306 0.24 -27.99 -3.63
CA PHE A 306 -0.87 -28.17 -2.70
C PHE A 306 -0.66 -29.42 -1.85
N ASP A 307 -0.33 -30.56 -2.47
CA ASP A 307 -0.14 -31.83 -1.77
C ASP A 307 1.09 -31.79 -0.84
N LEU A 308 2.17 -31.12 -1.25
CA LEU A 308 3.36 -30.90 -0.41
C LEU A 308 3.05 -30.03 0.81
N VAL A 309 2.26 -28.98 0.62
CA VAL A 309 1.83 -28.06 1.68
C VAL A 309 0.81 -28.72 2.62
N ASP A 310 -0.05 -29.59 2.09
CA ASP A 310 -0.99 -30.39 2.88
C ASP A 310 -0.25 -31.39 3.77
N ALA A 311 0.79 -32.05 3.24
CA ALA A 311 1.66 -32.92 4.02
C ALA A 311 2.41 -32.19 5.16
N PHE A 312 2.70 -30.89 4.99
CA PHE A 312 3.28 -30.06 6.07
C PHE A 312 2.27 -29.79 7.21
N ALA A 313 0.97 -29.85 6.92
CA ALA A 313 -0.14 -29.42 7.77
C ALA A 313 -0.57 -30.44 8.84
N GLU A 314 0.40 -31.02 9.56
CA GLU A 314 0.19 -32.11 10.52
C GLU A 314 -0.57 -31.69 11.80
N SER A 315 -0.63 -30.39 12.11
CA SER A 315 -1.26 -29.87 13.34
C SER A 315 -2.23 -28.72 13.04
N PRO A 316 -3.21 -28.42 13.92
CA PRO A 316 -4.14 -27.30 13.73
C PRO A 316 -3.42 -25.97 13.48
N LYS A 317 -2.30 -25.72 14.18
CA LYS A 317 -1.47 -24.53 13.99
C LYS A 317 -0.86 -24.46 12.60
N ARG A 318 -0.34 -25.57 12.07
CA ARG A 318 0.24 -25.61 10.72
C ARG A 318 -0.83 -25.57 9.63
N LYS A 319 -1.96 -26.25 9.83
CA LYS A 319 -3.16 -26.12 8.97
C LYS A 319 -3.57 -24.66 8.84
N ALA A 320 -3.74 -23.97 9.97
CA ALA A 320 -4.07 -22.55 9.97
C ALA A 320 -3.02 -21.67 9.25
N ALA A 321 -1.73 -22.06 9.25
CA ALA A 321 -0.70 -21.33 8.53
C ALA A 321 -0.72 -21.54 7.00
N VAL A 322 -1.23 -22.69 6.52
CA VAL A 322 -1.17 -23.04 5.09
C VAL A 322 -2.47 -22.83 4.33
N TRP A 323 -3.62 -22.81 5.01
CA TRP A 323 -4.94 -22.64 4.36
C TRP A 323 -5.02 -21.41 3.41
N PRO A 324 -4.41 -20.25 3.72
CA PRO A 324 -4.39 -19.12 2.80
C PRO A 324 -3.67 -19.41 1.47
N LEU A 325 -2.60 -20.22 1.49
CA LEU A 325 -1.94 -20.65 0.25
C LEU A 325 -2.70 -21.78 -0.43
N GLN A 326 -3.23 -22.75 0.33
CA GLN A 326 -3.98 -23.88 -0.23
C GLN A 326 -5.19 -23.42 -1.05
N ILE A 327 -5.94 -22.41 -0.58
CA ILE A 327 -7.05 -21.85 -1.37
C ILE A 327 -6.55 -21.15 -2.64
N VAL A 328 -5.42 -20.43 -2.55
CA VAL A 328 -4.80 -19.76 -3.72
C VAL A 328 -4.36 -20.79 -4.76
N LEU A 329 -3.71 -21.88 -4.34
CA LEU A 329 -3.28 -22.95 -5.24
C LEU A 329 -4.48 -23.64 -5.90
N LEU A 330 -5.60 -23.78 -5.19
CA LEU A 330 -6.83 -24.33 -5.77
C LEU A 330 -7.49 -23.35 -6.76
N ILE A 331 -7.46 -22.05 -6.48
CA ILE A 331 -7.92 -20.98 -7.39
C ILE A 331 -7.12 -20.97 -8.71
N LEU A 332 -5.86 -21.40 -8.69
CA LEU A 332 -5.03 -21.53 -9.89
C LEU A 332 -5.39 -22.75 -10.76
N CYS A 333 -6.31 -23.60 -10.31
CA CYS A 333 -6.72 -24.83 -10.96
C CYS A 333 -8.24 -24.86 -11.24
N PRO A 334 -8.76 -24.11 -12.24
CA PRO A 334 -10.20 -24.03 -12.49
C PRO A 334 -10.91 -25.38 -12.68
N ASP A 335 -10.31 -26.29 -13.45
CA ASP A 335 -10.88 -27.62 -13.72
C ASP A 335 -11.03 -28.46 -12.43
N ILE A 336 -10.04 -28.40 -11.56
CA ILE A 336 -10.07 -29.11 -10.27
C ILE A 336 -11.05 -28.45 -9.33
N LEU A 337 -11.09 -27.11 -9.32
CA LEU A 337 -12.05 -26.35 -8.53
C LEU A 337 -13.50 -26.72 -8.92
N GLN A 338 -13.74 -26.98 -10.21
CA GLN A 338 -15.00 -27.50 -10.72
C GLN A 338 -15.27 -28.93 -10.28
N GLU A 339 -14.29 -29.82 -10.39
CA GLU A 339 -14.40 -31.22 -9.96
C GLU A 339 -14.73 -31.33 -8.46
N VAL A 340 -13.98 -30.64 -7.58
CA VAL A 340 -14.18 -30.72 -6.13
C VAL A 340 -15.47 -30.09 -5.65
N ASN A 341 -16.09 -29.22 -6.46
CA ASN A 341 -17.40 -28.66 -6.19
C ASN A 341 -18.55 -29.60 -6.62
N GLY A 342 -18.25 -30.60 -7.45
CA GLY A 342 -19.20 -31.64 -7.86
C GLY A 342 -19.27 -32.83 -6.89
N ASP A 343 -20.15 -33.77 -7.22
CA ASP A 343 -20.38 -34.98 -6.43
C ASP A 343 -19.24 -35.99 -6.57
N PHE A 344 -18.77 -36.19 -7.80
CA PHE A 344 -17.70 -37.14 -8.14
C PHE A 344 -16.34 -36.45 -8.12
N VAL A 345 -15.39 -37.03 -7.38
CA VAL A 345 -14.00 -36.55 -7.29
C VAL A 345 -13.05 -37.71 -7.47
N GLN A 346 -12.01 -37.51 -8.27
CA GLN A 346 -10.93 -38.47 -8.46
C GLN A 346 -10.14 -38.65 -7.16
N ASP A 347 -9.63 -39.85 -6.91
CA ASP A 347 -8.91 -40.17 -5.67
C ASP A 347 -7.73 -39.22 -5.40
N SER A 348 -7.07 -38.73 -6.45
CA SER A 348 -5.97 -37.75 -6.38
C SER A 348 -6.39 -36.35 -5.89
N ASN A 349 -7.69 -36.04 -5.92
CA ASN A 349 -8.26 -34.74 -5.57
C ASN A 349 -9.11 -34.78 -4.29
N THR A 350 -9.22 -35.94 -3.63
CA THR A 350 -9.98 -36.11 -2.38
C THR A 350 -9.50 -35.19 -1.26
N ASN A 351 -8.19 -34.99 -1.11
CA ASN A 351 -7.64 -34.08 -0.11
C ASN A 351 -8.04 -32.61 -0.36
N LYS A 352 -8.15 -32.20 -1.63
CA LYS A 352 -8.56 -30.84 -2.04
C LYS A 352 -10.04 -30.59 -1.74
N LYS A 353 -10.91 -31.58 -1.99
CA LYS A 353 -12.33 -31.54 -1.57
C LYS A 353 -12.46 -31.47 -0.05
N LEU A 354 -11.74 -32.34 0.68
CA LEU A 354 -11.74 -32.35 2.14
C LEU A 354 -11.25 -31.01 2.73
N PHE A 355 -10.25 -30.38 2.11
CA PHE A 355 -9.80 -29.03 2.49
C PHE A 355 -10.94 -28.00 2.39
N LEU A 356 -11.65 -27.93 1.26
CA LEU A 356 -12.77 -27.00 1.09
C LEU A 356 -13.91 -27.26 2.10
N GLU A 357 -14.24 -28.52 2.34
CA GLU A 357 -15.24 -28.90 3.34
C GLU A 357 -14.83 -28.47 4.76
N ASN A 358 -13.54 -28.61 5.11
CA ASN A 358 -13.01 -28.15 6.39
C ASN A 358 -13.06 -26.63 6.52
N VAL A 359 -12.80 -25.88 5.45
CA VAL A 359 -12.95 -24.41 5.43
C VAL A 359 -14.42 -24.03 5.67
N ARG A 360 -15.36 -24.62 4.95
CA ARG A 360 -16.81 -24.38 5.14
C ARG A 360 -17.24 -24.71 6.57
N ARG A 361 -16.85 -25.86 7.10
CA ARG A 361 -17.16 -26.28 8.48
C ARG A 361 -16.59 -25.30 9.51
N ALA A 362 -15.36 -24.83 9.33
CA ALA A 362 -14.73 -23.91 10.26
C ALA A 362 -15.40 -22.53 10.32
N LEU A 363 -16.04 -22.08 9.23
CA LEU A 363 -16.83 -20.85 9.19
C LEU A 363 -18.16 -20.97 9.93
N SER A 364 -18.83 -22.12 9.80
CA SER A 364 -20.12 -22.39 10.47
C SER A 364 -20.05 -22.43 12.01
N GLY A 365 -18.84 -22.38 12.58
CA GLY A 365 -18.63 -22.32 14.03
C GLY A 365 -18.81 -23.66 14.77
N HIS A 366 -19.00 -24.76 14.05
CA HIS A 366 -19.19 -26.09 14.63
C HIS A 366 -17.86 -26.74 15.06
N GLY A 367 -17.50 -26.59 16.34
CA GLY A 367 -16.51 -27.45 17.02
C GLY A 367 -15.06 -27.34 16.55
N THR A 368 -14.72 -26.38 15.69
CA THR A 368 -13.35 -26.17 15.20
C THR A 368 -12.54 -25.27 16.11
N SER A 369 -11.21 -25.45 16.12
CA SER A 369 -10.33 -24.56 16.89
C SER A 369 -10.45 -23.12 16.38
N ARG A 370 -10.35 -22.15 17.31
CA ARG A 370 -10.40 -20.71 16.98
C ARG A 370 -9.42 -20.32 15.86
N GLN A 371 -8.19 -20.85 15.90
CA GLN A 371 -7.16 -20.60 14.88
C GLN A 371 -7.57 -21.08 13.49
N LEU A 372 -8.28 -22.20 13.39
CA LEU A 372 -8.77 -22.72 12.11
C LEU A 372 -9.94 -21.87 11.61
N THR A 373 -10.86 -21.44 12.46
CA THR A 373 -11.93 -20.50 12.07
C THR A 373 -11.34 -19.17 11.57
N GLU A 374 -10.35 -18.64 12.28
CA GLU A 374 -9.62 -17.42 11.87
C GLU A 374 -8.92 -17.59 10.52
N SER A 375 -8.30 -18.74 10.28
CA SER A 375 -7.63 -19.03 9.00
C SER A 375 -8.62 -19.31 7.87
N ALA A 376 -9.74 -19.98 8.14
CA ALA A 376 -10.83 -20.16 7.19
C ALA A 376 -11.41 -18.82 6.74
N ALA A 377 -11.54 -17.85 7.65
CA ALA A 377 -11.96 -16.49 7.29
C ALA A 377 -10.98 -15.86 6.29
N VAL A 378 -9.66 -15.96 6.54
CA VAL A 378 -8.62 -15.47 5.62
C VAL A 378 -8.71 -16.15 4.26
N ALA A 379 -8.78 -17.48 4.22
CA ALA A 379 -8.87 -18.23 2.98
C ALA A 379 -10.14 -17.89 2.19
N SER A 380 -11.27 -17.71 2.88
CA SER A 380 -12.57 -17.43 2.27
C SER A 380 -12.67 -16.00 1.74
N VAL A 381 -12.10 -15.00 2.42
CA VAL A 381 -12.00 -13.63 1.88
C VAL A 381 -11.13 -13.63 0.63
N LYS A 382 -10.03 -14.38 0.61
CA LYS A 382 -9.17 -14.53 -0.58
C LYS A 382 -9.93 -15.11 -1.77
N LEU A 383 -10.73 -16.16 -1.53
CA LEU A 383 -11.61 -16.72 -2.55
C LEU A 383 -12.64 -15.69 -3.05
N CYS A 384 -13.30 -14.97 -2.15
CA CYS A 384 -14.26 -13.93 -2.51
C CYS A 384 -13.59 -12.84 -3.34
N LYS A 385 -12.42 -12.33 -2.90
CA LYS A 385 -11.66 -11.31 -3.61
C LYS A 385 -11.25 -11.78 -5.00
N ALA A 386 -10.72 -13.00 -5.13
CA ALA A 386 -10.33 -13.56 -6.42
C ALA A 386 -11.51 -13.65 -7.40
N SER A 387 -12.70 -14.04 -6.92
CA SER A 387 -13.90 -14.11 -7.77
C SER A 387 -14.29 -12.76 -8.38
N THR A 388 -13.93 -11.63 -7.75
CA THR A 388 -14.23 -10.30 -8.29
C THR A 388 -13.41 -9.95 -9.54
N TYR A 389 -12.28 -10.63 -9.75
CA TYR A 389 -11.41 -10.41 -10.92
C TYR A 389 -11.86 -11.21 -12.15
N ILE A 390 -12.98 -11.94 -12.07
CA ILE A 390 -13.59 -12.65 -13.19
C ILE A 390 -14.97 -12.04 -13.42
N SER A 391 -15.40 -11.91 -14.68
CA SER A 391 -16.71 -11.35 -14.99
C SER A 391 -17.81 -12.28 -14.49
N TRP A 392 -18.89 -11.71 -13.96
CA TRP A 392 -20.06 -12.48 -13.54
C TRP A 392 -20.77 -13.17 -14.73
N GLU A 393 -20.60 -12.63 -15.94
CA GLU A 393 -21.12 -13.18 -17.19
C GLU A 393 -20.48 -14.53 -17.55
N ASP A 394 -19.27 -14.80 -17.05
CA ASP A 394 -18.53 -16.02 -17.36
C ASP A 394 -19.10 -17.27 -16.64
N HIS A 395 -20.09 -17.11 -15.75
CA HIS A 395 -20.70 -18.19 -14.94
C HIS A 395 -19.67 -19.16 -14.32
N SER A 396 -18.53 -18.61 -13.91
CA SER A 396 -17.36 -19.37 -13.49
C SER A 396 -17.61 -20.17 -12.20
N VAL A 397 -16.99 -21.34 -12.09
CA VAL A 397 -17.10 -22.22 -10.91
C VAL A 397 -16.75 -21.51 -9.59
N ILE A 398 -15.80 -20.58 -9.63
CA ILE A 398 -15.39 -19.81 -8.45
C ILE A 398 -16.56 -19.00 -7.86
N CYS A 399 -17.46 -18.50 -8.71
CA CYS A 399 -18.62 -17.71 -8.28
C CYS A 399 -19.62 -18.56 -7.49
N PHE A 400 -19.87 -19.81 -7.93
CA PHE A 400 -20.74 -20.74 -7.20
C PHE A 400 -20.16 -21.11 -5.84
N LEU A 401 -18.84 -21.36 -5.78
CA LEU A 401 -18.17 -21.66 -4.51
C LEU A 401 -18.29 -20.48 -3.53
N VAL A 402 -18.09 -19.25 -4.02
CA VAL A 402 -18.25 -18.04 -3.22
C VAL A 402 -19.67 -17.88 -2.71
N GLN A 403 -20.69 -18.11 -3.53
CA GLN A 403 -22.10 -18.03 -3.09
C GLN A 403 -22.40 -18.96 -1.91
N SER A 404 -21.78 -20.14 -1.85
CA SER A 404 -21.96 -21.10 -0.74
C SER A 404 -21.31 -20.65 0.58
N ILE A 405 -20.19 -19.91 0.51
CA ILE A 405 -19.36 -19.55 1.68
C ILE A 405 -19.68 -18.16 2.22
N LEU A 406 -20.12 -17.25 1.35
CA LEU A 406 -20.28 -15.83 1.66
C LEU A 406 -21.24 -15.54 2.84
N PRO A 407 -22.38 -16.23 3.02
CA PRO A 407 -23.30 -15.96 4.14
C PRO A 407 -22.65 -16.20 5.51
N ASP A 408 -21.98 -17.33 5.69
CA ASP A 408 -21.30 -17.68 6.94
C ASP A 408 -20.12 -16.74 7.20
N LEU A 409 -19.37 -16.40 6.15
CA LEU A 409 -18.26 -15.47 6.24
C LEU A 409 -18.71 -14.06 6.69
N LYS A 410 -19.81 -13.55 6.12
CA LYS A 410 -20.41 -12.27 6.53
C LYS A 410 -20.83 -12.30 8.00
N THR A 411 -21.49 -13.39 8.41
CA THR A 411 -21.94 -13.59 9.79
C THR A 411 -20.76 -13.70 10.76
N LEU A 412 -19.62 -14.24 10.34
CA LEU A 412 -18.42 -14.32 11.16
C LEU A 412 -17.72 -12.96 11.32
N LEU A 413 -17.55 -12.21 10.22
CA LEU A 413 -16.75 -10.99 10.21
C LEU A 413 -17.53 -9.75 10.68
N PHE A 414 -18.82 -9.66 10.35
CA PHE A 414 -19.65 -8.48 10.61
C PHE A 414 -20.71 -8.75 11.68
N ASN A 415 -20.32 -9.41 12.78
CA ASN A 415 -21.19 -9.63 13.94
C ASN A 415 -20.85 -8.66 15.08
N PRO A 416 -21.70 -7.66 15.37
CA PRO A 416 -21.47 -6.71 16.45
C PRO A 416 -21.46 -7.35 17.84
N ALA A 417 -22.22 -8.42 18.06
CA ALA A 417 -22.29 -9.11 19.35
C ALA A 417 -21.04 -9.94 19.65
N ARG A 418 -20.33 -10.38 18.61
CA ARG A 418 -19.05 -11.10 18.74
C ARG A 418 -18.06 -10.63 17.68
N PRO A 419 -17.42 -9.46 17.89
CA PRO A 419 -16.49 -8.90 16.92
C PRO A 419 -15.33 -9.86 16.62
N PHE A 420 -15.01 -10.01 15.34
CA PHE A 420 -13.90 -10.84 14.90
C PHE A 420 -12.57 -10.25 15.38
N SER A 421 -11.69 -11.09 15.93
CA SER A 421 -10.33 -10.70 16.29
C SER A 421 -9.40 -11.90 16.37
N ARG A 422 -8.21 -11.82 15.76
CA ARG A 422 -7.10 -12.78 15.90
C ARG A 422 -6.15 -12.43 17.06
N GLY A 423 -6.51 -11.44 17.88
CA GLY A 423 -5.71 -10.95 19.00
C GLY A 423 -4.97 -9.65 18.70
N ALA A 424 -4.40 -9.03 19.74
CA ALA A 424 -3.87 -7.67 19.69
C ALA A 424 -2.74 -7.46 18.65
N GLY A 425 -1.97 -8.50 18.33
CA GLY A 425 -0.90 -8.43 17.32
C GLY A 425 -1.38 -8.47 15.86
N SER A 426 -2.68 -8.71 15.63
CA SER A 426 -3.26 -8.89 14.28
C SER A 426 -4.29 -7.83 13.89
N LEU A 427 -4.51 -6.79 14.71
CA LEU A 427 -5.58 -5.82 14.47
C LEU A 427 -5.53 -5.19 13.06
N SER A 428 -4.38 -4.71 12.60
CA SER A 428 -4.27 -4.13 11.25
C SER A 428 -4.65 -5.16 10.18
N ALA A 429 -4.17 -6.39 10.32
CA ALA A 429 -4.49 -7.46 9.39
C ALA A 429 -5.95 -7.91 9.46
N ASP A 430 -6.62 -7.76 10.62
CA ASP A 430 -8.05 -8.01 10.80
C ASP A 430 -8.88 -6.93 10.09
N LEU A 431 -8.49 -5.66 10.23
CA LEU A 431 -9.12 -4.55 9.51
C LEU A 431 -8.97 -4.71 8.00
N ASP A 432 -7.77 -5.05 7.51
CA ASP A 432 -7.51 -5.30 6.08
C ASP A 432 -8.36 -6.48 5.56
N LEU A 433 -8.47 -7.56 6.34
CA LEU A 433 -9.30 -8.70 6.01
C LEU A 433 -10.79 -8.32 5.91
N MET A 434 -11.29 -7.54 6.87
CA MET A 434 -12.69 -7.09 6.87
C MET A 434 -12.97 -6.12 5.72
N MET A 435 -12.03 -5.21 5.40
CA MET A 435 -12.13 -4.31 4.24
C MET A 435 -12.14 -5.11 2.93
N ASP A 436 -11.23 -6.06 2.73
CA ASP A 436 -11.20 -6.92 1.55
C ASP A 436 -12.50 -7.72 1.43
N CYS A 437 -13.05 -8.21 2.55
CA CYS A 437 -14.35 -8.89 2.56
C CYS A 437 -15.49 -7.94 2.14
N PHE A 438 -15.55 -6.74 2.72
CA PHE A 438 -16.57 -5.74 2.41
C PHE A 438 -16.56 -5.37 0.92
N ILE A 439 -15.38 -5.04 0.39
CA ILE A 439 -15.19 -4.68 -1.01
C ILE A 439 -15.58 -5.86 -1.92
N SER A 440 -15.21 -7.08 -1.54
CA SER A 440 -15.59 -8.28 -2.30
C SER A 440 -17.12 -8.47 -2.30
N CYS A 441 -17.77 -8.32 -1.15
CA CYS A 441 -19.22 -8.41 -1.03
C CYS A 441 -19.93 -7.39 -1.94
N PHE A 442 -19.45 -6.14 -1.94
CA PHE A 442 -19.96 -5.08 -2.80
C PHE A 442 -19.79 -5.41 -4.28
N ARG A 443 -18.61 -5.89 -4.69
CA ARG A 443 -18.33 -6.25 -6.10
C ARG A 443 -19.10 -7.47 -6.58
N ILE A 444 -19.37 -8.43 -5.71
CA ILE A 444 -20.13 -9.66 -6.04
C ILE A 444 -21.62 -9.36 -6.14
N ASN A 445 -22.18 -8.61 -5.20
CA ASN A 445 -23.60 -8.27 -5.18
C ASN A 445 -23.80 -6.90 -4.52
N PRO A 446 -23.76 -5.81 -5.30
CA PRO A 446 -23.81 -4.44 -4.77
C PRO A 446 -25.17 -4.08 -4.16
N HIS A 447 -26.22 -4.86 -4.41
CA HIS A 447 -27.55 -4.65 -3.83
C HIS A 447 -27.75 -5.42 -2.50
N ASN A 448 -26.90 -6.41 -2.20
CA ASN A 448 -26.97 -7.15 -0.94
C ASN A 448 -26.23 -6.43 0.19
N ASN A 449 -26.93 -5.45 0.77
CA ASN A 449 -26.40 -4.48 1.72
C ASN A 449 -26.58 -4.85 3.21
N GLN A 450 -26.74 -6.14 3.54
CA GLN A 450 -26.93 -6.55 4.95
C GLN A 450 -25.74 -6.14 5.83
N HIS A 451 -24.53 -6.54 5.44
CA HIS A 451 -23.28 -6.15 6.09
C HIS A 451 -23.07 -4.63 6.10
N PHE A 452 -23.45 -3.94 5.02
CA PHE A 452 -23.43 -2.47 4.94
C PHE A 452 -24.25 -1.85 6.08
N LYS A 453 -25.52 -2.25 6.24
CA LYS A 453 -26.40 -1.73 7.29
C LYS A 453 -25.86 -1.98 8.69
N VAL A 454 -25.27 -3.16 8.92
CA VAL A 454 -24.60 -3.48 10.19
C VAL A 454 -23.46 -2.49 10.44
N CYS A 455 -22.58 -2.27 9.46
CA CYS A 455 -21.48 -1.33 9.61
C CYS A 455 -21.91 0.14 9.62
N LEU A 456 -23.11 0.48 9.15
CA LEU A 456 -23.62 1.86 9.12
C LEU A 456 -24.32 2.25 10.43
N SER A 457 -24.86 1.28 11.17
CA SER A 457 -25.59 1.51 12.42
C SER A 457 -24.76 2.32 13.42
N THR A 458 -25.37 3.34 14.04
CA THR A 458 -24.74 4.19 15.06
C THR A 458 -24.38 3.43 16.33
N SER A 459 -25.05 2.29 16.59
CA SER A 459 -24.74 1.39 17.71
C SER A 459 -23.58 0.44 17.46
N SER A 460 -23.07 0.37 16.24
CA SER A 460 -21.98 -0.54 15.88
C SER A 460 -20.62 -0.06 16.41
N PRO A 461 -19.67 -0.98 16.63
CA PRO A 461 -18.32 -0.62 17.05
C PRO A 461 -17.63 0.32 16.05
N ALA A 462 -16.82 1.26 16.53
CA ALA A 462 -16.07 2.19 15.67
C ALA A 462 -15.15 1.49 14.66
N THR A 463 -14.72 0.26 14.93
CA THR A 463 -13.98 -0.57 13.95
C THR A 463 -14.81 -0.89 12.71
N PHE A 464 -16.12 -1.07 12.84
CA PHE A 464 -17.01 -1.34 11.72
C PHE A 464 -17.25 -0.08 10.89
N HIS A 465 -17.41 1.08 11.55
CA HIS A 465 -17.44 2.39 10.88
C HIS A 465 -16.15 2.62 10.10
N TYR A 466 -15.01 2.32 10.71
CA TYR A 466 -13.70 2.46 10.06
C TYR A 466 -13.56 1.56 8.83
N VAL A 467 -13.96 0.29 8.93
CA VAL A 467 -13.97 -0.66 7.79
C VAL A 467 -14.88 -0.16 6.68
N LEU A 468 -16.10 0.27 7.00
CA LEU A 468 -17.05 0.80 6.03
C LEU A 468 -16.46 1.97 5.25
N VAL A 469 -16.01 3.01 5.96
CA VAL A 469 -15.54 4.26 5.34
C VAL A 469 -14.31 4.01 4.47
N ASN A 470 -13.34 3.22 4.97
CA ASN A 470 -12.13 2.93 4.20
C ASN A 470 -12.39 1.98 3.02
N ALA A 471 -13.35 1.06 3.14
CA ALA A 471 -13.76 0.21 2.03
C ALA A 471 -14.43 1.03 0.92
N LEU A 472 -15.34 1.95 1.25
CA LEU A 472 -15.97 2.85 0.28
C LEU A 472 -14.96 3.76 -0.40
N HIS A 473 -14.04 4.35 0.36
CA HIS A 473 -12.96 5.15 -0.20
C HIS A 473 -12.09 4.35 -1.16
N ARG A 474 -11.81 3.07 -0.86
CA ARG A 474 -11.07 2.17 -1.77
C ARG A 474 -11.88 1.76 -3.01
N ILE A 475 -13.20 1.62 -2.91
CA ILE A 475 -14.07 1.38 -4.07
C ILE A 475 -14.00 2.57 -5.05
N ILE A 476 -14.01 3.81 -4.53
CA ILE A 476 -13.91 5.03 -5.34
C ILE A 476 -12.51 5.16 -5.96
N THR A 477 -11.47 5.03 -5.16
CA THR A 477 -10.08 5.31 -5.58
C THR A 477 -9.41 4.16 -6.33
N ASN A 478 -9.98 2.95 -6.32
CA ASN A 478 -9.40 1.76 -6.94
C ASN A 478 -10.48 0.89 -7.62
N SER A 479 -10.87 1.31 -8.83
CA SER A 479 -11.81 0.61 -9.70
C SER A 479 -11.28 0.45 -11.15
N PRO A 480 -10.16 -0.27 -11.36
CA PRO A 480 -9.54 -0.51 -12.67
C PRO A 480 -10.32 -1.43 -13.61
N LEU A 481 -11.24 -2.27 -13.12
CA LEU A 481 -12.00 -3.19 -13.95
C LEU A 481 -13.37 -2.60 -14.30
N ASP A 482 -13.76 -2.69 -15.57
CA ASP A 482 -14.96 -2.04 -16.09
C ASP A 482 -16.26 -2.64 -15.53
N TRP A 483 -16.27 -3.95 -15.24
CA TRP A 483 -17.42 -4.64 -14.68
C TRP A 483 -17.56 -4.48 -13.16
N TRP A 484 -16.61 -3.85 -12.47
CA TRP A 484 -16.78 -3.58 -11.05
C TRP A 484 -17.86 -2.51 -10.83
N PRO A 485 -18.83 -2.76 -9.94
CA PRO A 485 -19.89 -1.81 -9.67
C PRO A 485 -19.31 -0.48 -9.17
N LYS A 486 -19.94 0.61 -9.57
CA LYS A 486 -19.58 1.96 -9.16
C LYS A 486 -20.33 2.33 -7.87
N ILE A 487 -19.83 3.37 -7.21
CA ILE A 487 -20.23 3.73 -5.85
C ILE A 487 -21.66 4.27 -5.75
N ASP A 488 -22.28 4.63 -6.87
CA ASP A 488 -23.62 5.23 -6.97
C ASP A 488 -24.73 4.40 -6.32
N VAL A 489 -24.58 3.07 -6.27
CA VAL A 489 -25.51 2.16 -5.56
C VAL A 489 -25.61 2.48 -4.06
N VAL A 490 -24.59 3.14 -3.49
CA VAL A 490 -24.51 3.49 -2.07
C VAL A 490 -25.15 4.85 -1.76
N TYR A 491 -25.43 5.70 -2.76
CA TYR A 491 -25.97 7.04 -2.53
C TYR A 491 -27.31 7.05 -1.76
N CYS A 492 -28.08 5.97 -1.81
CA CYS A 492 -29.29 5.82 -1.01
C CYS A 492 -29.05 5.87 0.52
N TYR A 493 -27.81 5.72 1.00
CA TYR A 493 -27.43 5.76 2.42
C TYR A 493 -26.78 7.09 2.85
N SER A 494 -26.91 8.15 2.04
CA SER A 494 -26.30 9.46 2.33
C SER A 494 -26.74 10.07 3.65
N GLY A 495 -28.00 9.88 4.06
CA GLY A 495 -28.51 10.42 5.33
C GLY A 495 -27.78 9.82 6.54
N GLU A 496 -27.61 8.51 6.56
CA GLU A 496 -26.92 7.79 7.63
C GLU A 496 -25.40 8.07 7.62
N LEU A 497 -24.79 8.24 6.44
CA LEU A 497 -23.38 8.65 6.33
C LEU A 497 -23.15 10.06 6.90
N ARG A 498 -24.06 11.00 6.65
CA ARG A 498 -24.01 12.33 7.30
C ARG A 498 -24.18 12.22 8.81
N ALA A 499 -25.11 11.39 9.29
CA ALA A 499 -25.29 11.17 10.72
C ALA A 499 -24.03 10.61 11.38
N MET A 500 -23.35 9.66 10.72
CA MET A 500 -22.06 9.12 11.17
C MET A 500 -20.96 10.20 11.21
N PHE A 501 -20.89 11.07 10.20
CA PHE A 501 -19.97 12.20 10.20
C PHE A 501 -20.22 13.13 11.39
N SER A 502 -21.47 13.56 11.61
CA SER A 502 -21.83 14.46 12.70
C SER A 502 -21.55 13.88 14.09
N ASP A 503 -21.87 12.59 14.31
CA ASP A 503 -21.57 11.91 15.57
C ASP A 503 -20.05 11.78 15.80
N THR A 504 -19.31 11.37 14.77
CA THR A 504 -17.84 11.26 14.83
C THR A 504 -17.18 12.61 15.09
N LEU A 505 -17.65 13.67 14.43
CA LEU A 505 -17.19 15.04 14.60
C LEU A 505 -17.40 15.49 16.05
N SER A 506 -18.61 15.33 16.59
CA SER A 506 -18.94 15.69 17.98
C SER A 506 -18.01 15.00 18.98
N ARG A 507 -17.80 13.67 18.83
CA ARG A 507 -16.92 12.89 19.73
C ARG A 507 -15.45 13.28 19.59
N ALA A 508 -14.96 13.52 18.37
CA ALA A 508 -13.59 13.95 18.14
C ALA A 508 -13.30 15.34 18.73
N MET A 509 -14.28 16.24 18.68
CA MET A 509 -14.19 17.61 19.20
C MET A 509 -14.27 17.70 20.73
N GLN A 510 -14.98 16.78 21.39
CA GLN A 510 -15.04 16.73 22.87
C GLN A 510 -13.66 16.57 23.53
N GLY A 511 -12.70 15.93 22.84
CA GLY A 511 -11.32 15.78 23.32
C GLY A 511 -10.41 17.01 23.15
N CYS A 512 -10.88 18.09 22.51
CA CYS A 512 -10.09 19.32 22.30
C CYS A 512 -10.38 20.43 23.34
N ASN A 513 -11.39 20.26 24.20
CA ASN A 513 -11.90 21.32 25.09
C ASN A 513 -11.34 21.32 26.53
N THR A 514 -10.29 20.56 26.85
CA THR A 514 -9.61 20.68 28.14
C THR A 514 -8.48 21.70 28.04
N HIS A 515 -8.63 22.84 28.73
CA HIS A 515 -7.56 23.81 28.98
C HIS A 515 -6.41 23.14 29.75
N ALA A 516 -5.49 22.50 29.03
CA ALA A 516 -4.17 22.12 29.53
C ALA A 516 -3.14 23.05 28.90
N PRO A 517 -2.17 23.58 29.67
CA PRO A 517 -1.17 24.50 29.15
C PRO A 517 -0.34 23.77 28.10
N ILE A 518 -0.08 24.48 26.99
CA ILE A 518 0.67 24.03 25.82
C ILE A 518 2.01 23.44 26.27
N ARG A 519 2.10 22.11 26.31
CA ARG A 519 3.38 21.40 26.18
C ARG A 519 3.60 21.18 24.69
N LEU A 520 4.66 21.79 24.16
CA LEU A 520 5.19 21.55 22.82
C LEU A 520 5.41 20.04 22.64
N THR A 521 4.46 19.37 22.00
CA THR A 521 4.59 17.98 21.58
C THR A 521 4.78 17.97 20.08
N THR A 522 5.76 17.18 19.66
CA THR A 522 6.26 17.02 18.30
C THR A 522 5.15 16.56 17.35
N SER A 523 5.03 17.26 16.23
CA SER A 523 4.18 16.89 15.10
C SER A 523 4.63 15.56 14.50
N LEU A 524 3.85 14.51 14.77
CA LEU A 524 3.99 13.17 14.19
C LEU A 524 2.88 13.01 13.14
N THR A 525 3.26 12.74 11.90
CA THR A 525 2.35 12.54 10.76
C THR A 525 1.41 11.36 11.01
N LEU A 526 0.09 11.51 10.78
CA LEU A 526 -0.94 10.49 11.08
C LEU A 526 -0.73 9.12 10.41
N ARG A 527 0.12 9.02 9.39
CA ARG A 527 0.52 7.74 8.77
C ARG A 527 1.28 6.80 9.73
N GLU A 528 1.87 7.32 10.80
CA GLU A 528 2.75 6.57 11.71
C GLU A 528 2.01 5.74 12.77
N LYS A 529 0.70 5.95 12.98
CA LYS A 529 -0.04 5.33 14.11
C LYS A 529 -1.02 4.22 13.75
N VAL A 530 -1.20 3.88 12.48
CA VAL A 530 -2.13 2.79 12.08
C VAL A 530 -1.66 1.43 12.62
N SER A 531 -0.35 1.23 12.81
CA SER A 531 0.25 0.00 13.33
C SER A 531 0.19 -0.16 14.85
N SER A 532 -0.32 0.83 15.61
CA SER A 532 -0.31 0.81 17.09
C SER A 532 -1.69 0.98 17.75
N LEU A 533 -2.78 0.90 16.97
CA LEU A 533 -4.14 1.04 17.50
C LEU A 533 -4.46 -0.11 18.45
N LYS A 534 -4.59 0.19 19.74
CA LYS A 534 -5.20 -0.71 20.73
C LYS A 534 -6.62 -0.22 20.97
N PHE A 535 -7.60 -0.83 20.30
CA PHE A 535 -9.00 -0.72 20.73
C PHE A 535 -9.16 -1.58 21.98
N LYS A 536 -8.74 -1.05 23.13
CA LYS A 536 -9.05 -1.61 24.44
C LYS A 536 -9.81 -0.52 25.19
N GLU A 537 -11.07 -0.80 25.53
CA GLU A 537 -11.84 0.02 26.46
C GLU A 537 -11.00 0.27 27.73
N LYS A 538 -11.05 1.53 28.20
CA LYS A 538 -10.38 2.08 29.40
C LYS A 538 -8.98 2.69 29.19
N SER A 539 -8.89 3.65 28.28
CA SER A 539 -8.22 4.93 28.55
C SER A 539 -8.80 6.02 27.63
N SER A 540 -9.24 7.15 28.19
CA SER A 540 -9.89 8.27 27.49
C SER A 540 -9.12 8.78 26.27
N ASP A 541 -7.79 8.64 26.28
CA ASP A 541 -6.91 9.16 25.24
C ASP A 541 -6.86 8.26 23.99
N SER A 542 -7.06 6.95 24.14
CA SER A 542 -7.01 5.97 23.03
C SER A 542 -8.29 6.00 22.19
N GLU A 543 -9.45 6.15 22.83
CA GLU A 543 -10.74 6.31 22.15
C GLU A 543 -10.78 7.63 21.37
N THR A 544 -10.30 8.73 21.95
CA THR A 544 -10.21 10.02 21.27
C THR A 544 -9.35 9.93 20.01
N LEU A 545 -8.20 9.26 20.05
CA LEU A 545 -7.34 9.07 18.86
C LEU A 545 -8.01 8.23 17.76
N SER A 546 -8.82 7.24 18.14
CA SER A 546 -9.58 6.42 17.21
C SER A 546 -10.62 7.23 16.44
N TYR A 547 -11.38 8.10 17.12
CA TYR A 547 -12.34 8.99 16.47
C TYR A 547 -11.67 9.99 15.53
N LYS A 548 -10.46 10.49 15.86
CA LYS A 548 -9.69 11.36 14.95
C LYS A 548 -9.30 10.65 13.64
N LEU A 549 -8.93 9.38 13.72
CA LEU A 549 -8.59 8.56 12.55
C LEU A 549 -9.82 8.21 11.70
N LEU A 550 -10.93 7.89 12.36
CA LEU A 550 -12.21 7.68 11.68
C LEU A 550 -12.67 8.96 10.98
N LEU A 551 -12.59 10.11 11.67
CA LEU A 551 -12.93 11.41 11.11
C LEU A 551 -12.09 11.74 9.87
N LEU A 552 -10.77 11.55 9.94
CA LEU A 552 -9.90 11.71 8.77
C LEU A 552 -10.35 10.83 7.60
N SER A 553 -10.73 9.58 7.89
CA SER A 553 -11.19 8.64 6.87
C SER A 553 -12.52 9.10 6.24
N ILE A 554 -13.44 9.65 7.04
CA ILE A 554 -14.72 10.18 6.55
C ILE A 554 -14.47 11.42 5.69
N VAL A 555 -13.61 12.34 6.12
CA VAL A 555 -13.29 13.55 5.34
C VAL A 555 -12.64 13.18 4.00
N LYS A 556 -11.77 12.16 3.97
CA LYS A 556 -11.24 11.60 2.72
C LYS A 556 -12.31 11.01 1.82
N LEU A 557 -13.31 10.34 2.39
CA LEU A 557 -14.44 9.81 1.64
C LEU A 557 -15.25 10.94 1.00
N ILE A 558 -15.51 12.02 1.74
CA ILE A 558 -16.21 13.22 1.26
C ILE A 558 -15.42 13.89 0.13
N HIS A 559 -14.11 14.05 0.31
CA HIS A 559 -13.23 14.59 -0.73
C HIS A 559 -13.25 13.73 -1.99
N ALA A 560 -13.20 12.40 -1.86
CA ALA A 560 -13.15 11.49 -2.99
C ALA A 560 -14.47 11.44 -3.81
N ASP A 561 -15.63 11.47 -3.15
CA ASP A 561 -16.93 11.60 -3.82
C ASP A 561 -17.97 12.31 -2.92
N PRO A 562 -18.16 13.63 -3.11
CA PRO A 562 -19.11 14.41 -2.31
C PRO A 562 -20.57 13.96 -2.46
N ARG A 563 -20.93 13.26 -3.54
CA ARG A 563 -22.31 12.81 -3.79
C ARG A 563 -22.80 11.85 -2.71
N LEU A 564 -21.86 11.12 -2.08
CA LEU A 564 -22.15 10.27 -0.92
C LEU A 564 -22.74 11.04 0.27
N MET A 565 -22.51 12.34 0.38
CA MET A 565 -23.10 13.18 1.43
C MET A 565 -24.21 14.09 0.92
N LEU A 566 -24.31 14.34 -0.39
CA LEU A 566 -25.26 15.30 -0.95
C LEU A 566 -26.56 14.66 -1.47
N HIS A 567 -26.56 13.35 -1.76
CA HIS A 567 -27.75 12.69 -2.29
C HIS A 567 -28.92 12.70 -1.28
N ASN A 568 -30.07 13.21 -1.72
CA ASN A 568 -31.29 13.36 -0.91
C ASN A 568 -32.57 13.14 -1.74
N PRO A 569 -32.81 11.91 -2.22
CA PRO A 569 -33.93 11.66 -3.12
C PRO A 569 -35.26 11.85 -2.38
N GLY A 570 -36.18 12.61 -2.99
CA GLY A 570 -37.55 12.79 -2.46
C GLY A 570 -37.69 13.74 -1.27
N LYS A 571 -36.62 14.45 -0.89
CA LYS A 571 -36.63 15.49 0.16
C LYS A 571 -37.00 16.85 -0.44
N ALA A 572 -37.65 17.72 0.35
CA ALA A 572 -37.95 19.08 -0.09
C ALA A 572 -36.68 19.94 -0.16
N GLY A 573 -36.58 20.86 -1.13
CA GLY A 573 -35.37 21.66 -1.36
C GLY A 573 -34.79 22.36 -0.13
N HIS A 574 -35.64 22.83 0.80
CA HIS A 574 -35.18 23.43 2.07
C HIS A 574 -34.51 22.41 3.02
N GLU A 575 -34.97 21.16 3.06
CA GLU A 575 -34.33 20.09 3.85
C GLU A 575 -32.99 19.66 3.22
N ILE A 576 -32.92 19.66 1.89
CA ILE A 576 -31.68 19.39 1.14
C ILE A 576 -30.66 20.50 1.43
N GLN A 577 -31.08 21.76 1.31
CA GLN A 577 -30.25 22.92 1.64
C GLN A 577 -29.74 22.88 3.09
N ALA A 578 -30.62 22.58 4.06
CA ALA A 578 -30.22 22.47 5.46
C ALA A 578 -29.17 21.36 5.67
N SER A 579 -29.37 20.18 5.09
CA SER A 579 -28.43 19.06 5.18
C SER A 579 -27.05 19.42 4.58
N THR A 580 -27.04 20.14 3.46
CA THR A 580 -25.80 20.60 2.82
C THR A 580 -25.09 21.67 3.65
N ALA A 581 -25.84 22.62 4.21
CA ALA A 581 -25.30 23.67 5.07
C ALA A 581 -24.67 23.08 6.35
N GLU A 582 -25.31 22.09 6.97
CA GLU A 582 -24.77 21.38 8.13
C GLU A 582 -23.45 20.65 7.81
N LEU A 583 -23.39 19.95 6.68
CA LEU A 583 -22.17 19.29 6.20
C LEU A 583 -21.02 20.28 6.03
N ILE A 584 -21.26 21.37 5.31
CA ILE A 584 -20.26 22.40 5.02
C ILE A 584 -19.80 23.07 6.33
N THR A 585 -20.73 23.43 7.21
CA THR A 585 -20.40 23.99 8.53
C THR A 585 -19.54 23.03 9.35
N GLY A 586 -19.87 21.74 9.34
CA GLY A 586 -19.08 20.69 9.99
C GLY A 586 -17.64 20.63 9.47
N LEU A 587 -17.44 20.66 8.15
CA LEU A 587 -16.10 20.68 7.54
C LEU A 587 -15.34 21.97 7.83
N VAL A 588 -16.00 23.13 7.76
CA VAL A 588 -15.39 24.43 8.11
C VAL A 588 -14.92 24.44 9.56
N SER A 589 -15.66 23.82 10.49
CA SER A 589 -15.27 23.73 11.90
C SER A 589 -13.95 22.98 12.15
N LEU A 590 -13.52 22.14 11.18
CA LEU A 590 -12.28 21.36 11.25
C LEU A 590 -11.05 22.16 10.80
N VAL A 591 -11.21 23.19 9.98
CA VAL A 591 -10.10 23.96 9.40
C VAL A 591 -9.25 24.67 10.46
N PRO A 592 -9.82 25.32 11.51
CA PRO A 592 -9.03 26.00 12.54
C PRO A 592 -8.32 25.05 13.53
N GLN A 593 -8.51 23.73 13.44
CA GLN A 593 -8.11 22.78 14.48
C GLN A 593 -6.60 22.44 14.41
N CYS A 594 -5.77 23.21 15.13
CA CYS A 594 -4.33 22.97 15.23
C CYS A 594 -3.96 21.58 15.80
N GLY A 595 -4.87 20.94 16.56
CA GLY A 595 -4.65 19.61 17.16
C GLY A 595 -4.82 18.43 16.18
N MET A 596 -5.24 18.68 14.94
CA MET A 596 -5.48 17.66 13.90
C MET A 596 -5.11 18.19 12.50
N PRO A 597 -3.82 18.50 12.23
CA PRO A 597 -3.42 19.18 10.99
C PRO A 597 -3.77 18.40 9.72
N ASP A 598 -3.66 17.06 9.74
CA ASP A 598 -4.00 16.22 8.58
C ASP A 598 -5.53 16.24 8.29
N VAL A 599 -6.37 16.32 9.33
CA VAL A 599 -7.83 16.43 9.17
C VAL A 599 -8.20 17.81 8.64
N ALA A 600 -7.59 18.87 9.20
CA ALA A 600 -7.78 20.24 8.74
C ALA A 600 -7.38 20.39 7.25
N GLN A 601 -6.24 19.82 6.86
CA GLN A 601 -5.80 19.83 5.46
C GLN A 601 -6.79 19.12 4.53
N GLU A 602 -7.19 17.89 4.87
CA GLU A 602 -8.14 17.14 4.05
C GLU A 602 -9.52 17.83 3.99
N ALA A 603 -9.95 18.48 5.09
CA ALA A 603 -11.20 19.22 5.12
C ALA A 603 -11.17 20.44 4.18
N MET A 604 -10.03 21.14 4.07
CA MET A 604 -9.85 22.21 3.10
C MET A 604 -9.98 21.68 1.65
N GLU A 605 -9.34 20.55 1.33
CA GLU A 605 -9.45 19.94 0.00
C GLU A 605 -10.89 19.47 -0.30
N ALA A 606 -11.56 18.84 0.68
CA ALA A 606 -12.96 18.44 0.56
C ALA A 606 -13.89 19.65 0.30
N LEU A 607 -13.66 20.77 0.99
CA LEU A 607 -14.40 22.01 0.78
C LEU A 607 -14.15 22.56 -0.64
N LEU A 608 -12.91 22.53 -1.14
CA LEU A 608 -12.62 22.96 -2.51
C LEU A 608 -13.38 22.12 -3.55
N VAL A 609 -13.44 20.80 -3.37
CA VAL A 609 -14.20 19.91 -4.25
C VAL A 609 -15.71 20.16 -4.13
N LEU A 610 -16.23 20.39 -2.92
CA LEU A 610 -17.65 20.72 -2.71
C LEU A 610 -18.08 22.02 -3.41
N HIS A 611 -17.17 22.97 -3.59
CA HIS A 611 -17.42 24.25 -4.26
C HIS A 611 -17.13 24.22 -5.77
N GLN A 612 -16.91 23.05 -6.36
CA GLN A 612 -16.88 22.91 -7.82
C GLN A 612 -18.29 23.17 -8.39
N PRO A 613 -18.42 23.84 -9.54
CA PRO A 613 -19.73 24.20 -10.12
C PRO A 613 -20.69 23.02 -10.24
N GLU A 614 -20.19 21.86 -10.67
CA GLU A 614 -20.97 20.64 -10.87
C GLU A 614 -21.49 20.03 -9.56
N ILE A 615 -20.83 20.33 -8.44
CA ILE A 615 -21.24 19.85 -7.11
C ILE A 615 -22.18 20.85 -6.43
N ILE A 616 -22.01 22.15 -6.68
CA ILE A 616 -22.92 23.20 -6.19
C ILE A 616 -24.35 22.98 -6.71
N GLU A 617 -24.50 22.49 -7.95
CA GLU A 617 -25.81 22.12 -8.50
C GLU A 617 -26.55 21.06 -7.67
N LEU A 618 -25.81 20.24 -6.91
CA LEU A 618 -26.36 19.19 -6.05
C LEU A 618 -26.73 19.68 -4.65
N TRP A 619 -26.32 20.90 -4.25
CA TRP A 619 -26.57 21.42 -2.91
C TRP A 619 -28.05 21.65 -2.63
N ASN A 620 -28.78 22.07 -3.66
CA ASN A 620 -30.23 22.18 -3.71
C ASN A 620 -30.65 22.24 -5.19
N PRO A 621 -31.11 21.12 -5.77
CA PRO A 621 -31.49 21.10 -7.19
C PRO A 621 -32.61 22.08 -7.56
N ASP A 622 -33.46 22.48 -6.60
CA ASP A 622 -34.57 23.40 -6.84
C ASP A 622 -34.11 24.87 -6.95
N ALA A 623 -33.01 25.24 -6.28
CA ALA A 623 -32.52 26.63 -6.22
C ALA A 623 -31.00 26.72 -5.97
N PRO A 624 -30.14 26.16 -6.84
CA PRO A 624 -28.73 25.97 -6.55
C PRO A 624 -27.96 27.29 -6.37
N ILE A 625 -28.28 28.32 -7.16
CA ILE A 625 -27.62 29.64 -7.07
C ILE A 625 -28.01 30.38 -5.79
N ALA A 626 -29.29 30.36 -5.40
CA ALA A 626 -29.73 30.98 -4.15
C ALA A 626 -29.06 30.31 -2.96
N THR A 627 -29.06 28.98 -2.93
CA THR A 627 -28.41 28.19 -1.89
C THR A 627 -26.90 28.43 -1.84
N PHE A 628 -26.22 28.62 -2.97
CA PHE A 628 -24.80 29.01 -2.99
C PHE A 628 -24.56 30.33 -2.25
N TRP A 629 -25.37 31.35 -2.50
CA TRP A 629 -25.23 32.66 -1.85
C TRP A 629 -25.57 32.64 -0.37
N ASP A 630 -26.49 31.77 0.05
CA ASP A 630 -26.86 31.59 1.46
C ASP A 630 -25.79 30.86 2.28
N ILE A 631 -25.06 29.93 1.65
CA ILE A 631 -24.05 29.09 2.32
C ILE A 631 -22.65 29.74 2.33
N ARG A 632 -22.38 30.63 1.36
CA ARG A 632 -21.11 31.37 1.25
C ARG A 632 -20.88 32.30 2.45
#